data_AF-A0A1R1EU09-F1
#
_entry.id   AF-A0A1R1EU09-F1
#
_cell.length_a   1.000
_cell.length_b   1.000
_cell.length_c   1.000
_cell.angle_alpha   90.00
_cell.angle_beta   90.00
_cell.angle_gamma   90.00
#
_symmetry.space_group_name_H-M   'P 1'
#
loop_
_entity.id
_entity.type
_entity.pdbx_description
1 polymer ?
#
loop_
_entity_poly.entity_id
_entity_poly.type
_entity_poly.pdbx_seq_one_letter_code
_entity_poly.pdbx_strand_id
1 'polypeptide(L)'
;MGNRRPGAPRGGYDPVQIYNSTSFNASGVVEYASIFCSNDRYSVQRDETWRSSDRGVCLVTRITATVRTPSGNIEAEPYTSSGTSYSQFAIIQVGVNQFRVTRVTSAIRKCRK
;
A
#
# COMPACT_ATOMS: atom_id res chain seq x y z
N MET A 1 -3.21 -15.87 -29.33
CA MET A 1 -3.36 -14.47 -28.86
C MET A 1 -3.62 -14.50 -27.35
N GLY A 2 -2.65 -14.02 -26.58
CA GLY A 2 -2.65 -13.68 -25.14
C GLY A 2 -3.55 -14.45 -24.16
N ASN A 3 -2.93 -15.30 -23.33
CA ASN A 3 -3.54 -15.92 -22.14
C ASN A 3 -4.11 -14.86 -21.19
N ARG A 4 -5.44 -14.81 -21.07
CA ARG A 4 -6.15 -13.92 -20.14
C ARG A 4 -5.99 -14.44 -18.72
N ARG A 5 -5.36 -13.65 -17.85
CA ARG A 5 -5.37 -13.88 -16.40
C ARG A 5 -6.78 -13.55 -15.87
N PRO A 6 -7.48 -14.48 -15.21
CA PRO A 6 -8.75 -14.19 -14.55
C PRO A 6 -8.51 -13.19 -13.41
N GLY A 7 -9.24 -12.06 -13.39
CA GLY A 7 -9.22 -11.10 -12.26
C GLY A 7 -8.61 -9.72 -12.51
N ALA A 8 -8.27 -9.35 -13.76
CA ALA A 8 -7.90 -7.96 -14.07
C ALA A 8 -9.15 -7.05 -14.11
N PRO A 9 -9.14 -5.87 -13.46
CA PRO A 9 -10.29 -4.97 -13.43
C PRO A 9 -10.67 -4.50 -14.83
N ARG A 10 -11.94 -4.60 -15.19
CA ARG A 10 -12.48 -4.09 -16.46
C ARG A 10 -12.65 -2.56 -16.35
N GLY A 11 -11.55 -1.81 -16.42
CA GLY A 11 -11.58 -0.34 -16.57
C GLY A 11 -11.11 0.51 -15.38
N GLY A 12 -10.30 -0.05 -14.47
CA GLY A 12 -9.76 0.68 -13.31
C GLY A 12 -8.27 0.44 -13.06
N TYR A 13 -7.72 1.15 -12.08
CA TYR A 13 -6.39 0.89 -11.56
C TYR A 13 -6.35 -0.43 -10.77
N ASP A 14 -5.19 -1.08 -10.74
CA ASP A 14 -5.00 -2.31 -9.94
C ASP A 14 -5.33 -2.06 -8.46
N PRO A 15 -5.91 -3.04 -7.74
CA PRO A 15 -6.19 -2.91 -6.31
C PRO A 15 -4.95 -2.56 -5.50
N VAL A 16 -5.13 -1.76 -4.46
CA VAL A 16 -4.04 -1.33 -3.59
C VAL A 16 -3.53 -2.52 -2.79
N GLN A 17 -2.21 -2.65 -2.72
CA GLN A 17 -1.51 -3.67 -1.96
C GLN A 17 -0.56 -2.96 -1.00
N ILE A 18 -0.64 -3.33 0.28
CA ILE A 18 0.22 -2.80 1.33
C ILE A 18 0.93 -3.99 1.95
N TYR A 19 2.23 -4.09 1.67
CA TYR A 19 3.09 -5.08 2.29
C TYR A 19 3.63 -4.56 3.62
N ASN A 20 3.52 -5.34 4.67
CA ASN A 20 4.12 -5.00 5.96
C ASN A 20 5.47 -5.68 6.10
N SER A 21 6.54 -4.93 5.84
CA SER A 21 7.92 -5.44 5.99
C SER A 21 8.44 -5.31 7.43
N THR A 22 7.60 -4.93 8.39
CA THR A 22 7.98 -4.76 9.79
C THR A 22 7.66 -6.03 10.57
N SER A 23 8.39 -6.27 11.66
CA SER A 23 8.15 -7.41 12.57
C SER A 23 6.89 -7.25 13.43
N PHE A 24 6.08 -6.23 13.18
CA PHE A 24 4.96 -5.80 14.01
C PHE A 24 3.68 -5.68 13.18
N ASN A 25 2.52 -5.76 13.82
CA ASN A 25 1.25 -5.58 13.12
C ASN A 25 1.03 -4.09 12.82
N ALA A 26 0.48 -3.79 11.65
CA ALA A 26 0.20 -2.43 11.24
C ALA A 26 -1.26 -2.25 10.81
N SER A 27 -1.80 -1.06 11.04
CA SER A 27 -3.15 -0.70 10.63
C SER A 27 -3.20 0.75 10.19
N GLY A 28 -4.06 1.10 9.24
CA GLY A 28 -4.15 2.47 8.76
C GLY A 28 -5.29 2.69 7.79
N VAL A 29 -5.21 3.79 7.06
CA VAL A 29 -6.22 4.21 6.08
C VAL A 29 -5.55 4.54 4.75
N VAL A 30 -6.15 4.07 3.67
CA VAL A 30 -5.86 4.48 2.29
C VAL A 30 -6.90 5.53 1.91
N GLU A 31 -6.43 6.74 1.63
CA GLU A 31 -7.24 7.85 1.16
C GLU A 31 -7.10 7.99 -0.35
N TYR A 32 -8.22 8.32 -1.00
CA TYR A 32 -8.31 8.47 -2.45
C TYR A 32 -8.66 9.90 -2.87
N ALA A 33 -8.18 10.33 -4.03
CA ALA A 33 -8.53 11.59 -4.66
C ALA A 33 -9.91 11.48 -5.31
N SER A 34 -10.97 11.82 -4.56
CA SER A 34 -12.30 12.28 -5.01
C SER A 34 -13.35 12.03 -3.93
N ILE A 35 -14.38 12.88 -3.86
CA ILE A 35 -15.55 12.67 -2.97
C ILE A 35 -16.35 11.41 -3.32
N PHE A 36 -16.20 10.90 -4.55
CA PHE A 36 -16.88 9.69 -5.01
C PHE A 36 -16.14 8.40 -4.63
N CYS A 37 -14.96 8.52 -4.01
CA CYS A 37 -14.13 7.40 -3.60
C CYS A 37 -14.22 7.21 -2.09
N SER A 38 -14.50 5.98 -1.65
CA SER A 38 -14.51 5.65 -0.21
C SER A 38 -13.10 5.28 0.24
N ASN A 39 -12.66 5.84 1.37
CA ASN A 39 -11.37 5.50 1.96
C ASN A 39 -11.39 4.06 2.49
N ASP A 40 -10.32 3.31 2.25
CA ASP A 40 -10.19 1.93 2.75
C ASP A 40 -9.44 1.91 4.07
N ARG A 41 -10.02 1.27 5.09
CA ARG A 41 -9.30 0.95 6.33
C ARG A 41 -8.67 -0.42 6.18
N TYR A 42 -7.43 -0.55 6.63
CA TYR A 42 -6.71 -1.81 6.55
C TYR A 42 -6.03 -2.18 7.86
N SER A 43 -5.83 -3.48 8.04
CA SER A 43 -5.02 -4.07 9.08
C SER A 43 -4.23 -5.22 8.45
N VAL A 44 -2.93 -5.24 8.69
CA VAL A 44 -1.99 -6.20 8.08
C VAL A 44 -1.06 -6.74 9.15
N GLN A 45 -0.89 -8.06 9.21
CA GLN A 45 0.03 -8.67 10.16
C GLN A 45 1.48 -8.47 9.71
N ARG A 46 2.44 -8.83 10.57
CA ARG A 46 3.86 -8.85 10.20
C ARG A 46 4.08 -9.74 8.97
N ASP A 47 4.94 -9.31 8.06
CA ASP A 47 5.32 -10.04 6.83
C ASP A 47 4.15 -10.44 5.92
N GLU A 48 2.97 -9.84 6.10
CA GLU A 48 1.79 -10.07 5.28
C GLU A 48 1.53 -8.92 4.30
N THR A 49 0.72 -9.22 3.29
CA THR A 49 0.22 -8.21 2.35
C THR A 49 -1.28 -8.06 2.51
N TRP A 50 -1.73 -6.85 2.82
CA TRP A 50 -3.13 -6.50 2.68
C TRP A 50 -3.42 -6.09 1.24
N ARG A 51 -4.60 -6.48 0.74
CA ARG A 51 -5.08 -6.14 -0.60
C ARG A 51 -6.48 -5.56 -0.51
N SER A 52 -6.69 -4.40 -1.15
CA SER A 52 -8.02 -3.81 -1.27
C SER A 52 -8.91 -4.65 -2.21
N SER A 53 -10.22 -4.57 -2.00
CA SER A 53 -11.20 -5.29 -2.83
C SER A 53 -11.23 -4.72 -4.25
N ASP A 54 -11.39 -3.40 -4.38
CA ASP A 54 -11.31 -2.66 -5.64
C ASP A 54 -11.14 -1.16 -5.34
N ARG A 55 -10.45 -0.42 -6.20
CA ARG A 55 -10.39 1.05 -6.14
C ARG A 55 -10.93 1.73 -7.40
N GLY A 56 -11.32 0.96 -8.42
CA GLY A 56 -11.80 1.51 -9.69
C GLY A 56 -10.81 2.54 -10.27
N VAL A 57 -11.31 3.73 -10.61
CA VAL A 57 -10.52 4.83 -11.19
C VAL A 57 -9.97 5.81 -10.15
N CYS A 58 -10.08 5.49 -8.85
CA CYS A 58 -9.67 6.36 -7.77
C CYS A 58 -8.15 6.37 -7.60
N LEU A 59 -7.54 7.56 -7.65
CA LEU A 59 -6.12 7.75 -7.39
C LEU A 59 -5.84 7.74 -5.90
N VAL A 60 -4.74 7.15 -5.45
CA VAL A 60 -4.34 7.19 -4.04
C VAL A 60 -3.71 8.54 -3.72
N THR A 61 -4.18 9.24 -2.68
CA THR A 61 -3.60 10.52 -2.24
C THR A 61 -2.78 10.35 -0.98
N ARG A 62 -3.23 9.53 -0.04
CA ARG A 62 -2.54 9.35 1.24
C ARG A 62 -2.67 7.93 1.75
N ILE A 63 -1.62 7.42 2.37
CA ILE A 63 -1.66 6.15 3.10
C ILE A 63 -1.04 6.39 4.47
N THR A 64 -1.87 6.25 5.50
CA THR A 64 -1.42 6.27 6.89
C THR A 64 -1.11 4.85 7.35
N ALA A 65 -0.21 4.71 8.32
CA ALA A 65 0.06 3.45 8.98
C ALA A 65 0.41 3.69 10.45
N THR A 66 -0.14 2.88 11.32
CA THR A 66 0.18 2.83 12.74
C THR A 66 0.69 1.42 13.04
N VAL A 67 1.93 1.34 13.49
CA VAL A 67 2.62 0.09 13.81
C VAL A 67 2.49 -0.19 15.31
N ARG A 68 2.01 -1.38 15.66
CA ARG A 68 1.78 -1.82 17.04
C ARG A 68 3.02 -2.53 17.56
N THR A 69 3.85 -1.81 18.30
CA THR A 69 5.06 -2.35 18.92
C THR A 69 4.85 -2.65 20.40
N PRO A 70 5.71 -3.46 21.05
CA PRO A 70 5.69 -3.64 22.50
C PRO A 70 5.85 -2.33 23.29
N SER A 71 6.51 -1.32 22.71
CA SER A 71 6.67 0.01 23.30
C SER A 71 5.45 0.92 23.13
N GLY A 72 4.43 0.47 22.38
CA GLY A 72 3.22 1.21 22.08
C GLY A 72 2.92 1.32 20.59
N ASN A 73 1.87 2.08 20.28
CA ASN A 73 1.45 2.36 18.91
C ASN A 73 2.28 3.53 18.37
N ILE A 74 3.01 3.28 17.30
CA ILE A 74 3.86 4.28 16.64
C ILE A 74 3.22 4.63 15.30
N GLU A 75 2.97 5.92 15.06
CA GLU A 75 2.52 6.40 13.76
C GLU A 75 3.72 6.43 12.80
N ALA A 76 3.59 5.75 11.67
CA ALA A 76 4.57 5.77 10.60
C ALA A 76 4.45 7.05 9.79
N GLU A 77 5.54 7.50 9.18
CA GLU A 77 5.51 8.59 8.20
C GLU A 77 4.59 8.17 7.03
N PRO A 78 3.49 8.92 6.79
CA PRO A 78 2.51 8.55 5.80
C PRO A 78 3.03 8.80 4.39
N TYR A 79 2.60 7.98 3.44
CA TYR A 79 2.78 8.29 2.03
C TYR A 79 1.78 9.38 1.65
N THR A 80 2.22 10.46 1.03
CA THR A 80 1.36 11.55 0.53
C THR A 80 1.70 11.87 -0.92
N SER A 81 0.67 12.07 -1.74
CA SER A 81 0.78 12.46 -3.15
C SER A 81 -0.44 13.28 -3.58
N SER A 82 -0.32 14.01 -4.70
CA SER A 82 -1.47 14.69 -5.33
C SER A 82 -2.46 13.74 -6.01
N GLY A 83 -2.24 12.42 -5.94
CA GLY A 83 -3.01 11.39 -6.61
C GLY A 83 -2.11 10.51 -7.46
N THR A 84 -2.02 9.22 -7.12
CA THR A 84 -1.20 8.25 -7.85
C THR A 84 -1.95 7.02 -8.33
N SER A 85 -1.55 6.54 -9.51
CA SER A 85 -1.97 5.26 -10.09
C SER A 85 -1.17 4.07 -9.54
N TYR A 86 -0.12 4.29 -8.74
CA TYR A 86 0.60 3.19 -8.09
C TYR A 86 -0.34 2.37 -7.21
N SER A 87 -0.23 1.04 -7.31
CA SER A 87 -1.02 0.08 -6.54
C SER A 87 -0.24 -0.56 -5.41
N GLN A 88 1.09 -0.59 -5.46
CA GLN A 88 1.91 -1.34 -4.52
C GLN A 88 2.66 -0.41 -3.57
N PHE A 89 2.48 -0.64 -2.28
CA PHE A 89 3.09 0.10 -1.19
C PHE A 89 3.64 -0.87 -0.15
N ALA A 90 4.60 -0.38 0.64
CA ALA A 90 5.18 -1.14 1.74
C ALA A 90 5.34 -0.25 2.97
N ILE A 91 5.11 -0.84 4.13
CA ILE A 91 5.45 -0.28 5.43
C ILE A 91 6.84 -0.82 5.76
N ILE A 92 7.79 0.09 5.90
CA ILE A 92 9.19 -0.25 6.18
C ILE A 92 9.63 0.37 7.51
N GLN A 93 10.56 -0.28 8.17
CA GLN A 93 11.26 0.28 9.32
C GLN A 93 12.50 1.02 8.83
N VAL A 94 12.62 2.30 9.16
CA VAL A 94 13.76 3.16 8.75
C VAL A 94 14.70 3.47 9.91
N GLY A 95 14.28 3.20 11.14
CA GLY A 95 15.09 3.38 12.35
C GLY A 95 14.48 2.67 13.55
N VAL A 96 15.09 2.82 14.73
CA VAL A 96 14.52 2.31 15.98
C VAL A 96 13.20 3.03 16.23
N ASN A 97 12.09 2.30 16.29
CA ASN A 97 10.76 2.87 16.47
C ASN A 97 10.38 3.94 15.43
N GLN A 98 10.96 3.88 14.23
CA GLN A 98 10.65 4.77 13.12
C GLN A 98 10.22 3.95 11.92
N PHE A 99 9.02 4.23 11.43
CA PHE A 99 8.40 3.53 10.32
C PHE A 99 7.97 4.51 9.25
N ARG A 100 7.89 4.04 8.01
CA ARG A 100 7.48 4.84 6.87
C ARG A 100 6.68 4.00 5.87
N VAL A 101 5.68 4.61 5.25
CA VAL A 101 5.01 4.05 4.09
C VAL A 101 5.68 4.55 2.82
N THR A 102 6.09 3.63 1.95
CA THR A 102 6.71 3.95 0.66
C THR A 102 6.05 3.18 -0.48
N ARG A 103 6.13 3.73 -1.69
CA ARG A 103 5.75 3.00 -2.90
C ARG A 103 6.74 1.89 -3.19
N VAL A 104 6.26 0.75 -3.64
CA VAL A 104 7.12 -0.32 -4.17
C VAL A 104 7.27 -0.11 -5.66
N THR A 105 8.46 0.31 -6.09
CA THR A 105 8.80 0.33 -7.52
C THR A 105 9.49 -0.97 -7.86
N SER A 106 8.89 -1.78 -8.73
CA SER A 106 9.58 -2.93 -9.33
C SER A 106 10.75 -2.42 -10.16
N ALA A 107 11.95 -2.38 -9.58
CA ALA A 107 13.17 -2.28 -10.35
C ALA A 107 13.40 -3.66 -10.98
N ILE A 108 12.79 -3.92 -12.14
CA ILE A 108 13.30 -4.96 -13.02
C ILE A 108 14.67 -4.46 -13.48
N ARG A 109 15.72 -4.72 -12.69
CA ARG A 109 17.06 -4.81 -13.24
C ARG A 109 16.99 -5.99 -14.21
N LYS A 110 16.74 -5.71 -15.49
CA LYS A 110 17.10 -6.66 -16.54
C LYS A 110 18.59 -6.91 -16.31
N CYS A 111 18.95 -8.07 -15.75
CA CYS A 111 20.26 -8.62 -16.03
C CYS A 111 20.30 -8.74 -17.56
N ARG A 112 20.98 -7.80 -18.21
CA ARG A 112 21.47 -8.01 -19.58
C ARG A 112 22.33 -9.27 -19.48
N LYS A 113 21.82 -10.35 -20.06
CA LYS A 113 22.64 -11.52 -20.39
C LYS A 113 23.72 -11.10 -21.38
#